data_AF-A0A7W0G963-F1
#
_entry.id   AF-A0A7W0G963-F1
#
_cell.length_a   1.000
_cell.length_b   1.000
_cell.length_c   1.000
_cell.angle_alpha   90.00
_cell.angle_beta   90.00
_cell.angle_gamma   90.00
#
_symmetry.space_group_name_H-M   'P 1'
#
loop_
_entity.id
_entity.type
_entity.pdbx_description
1 polymer ?
#
loop_
_entity_poly.entity_id
_entity_poly.type
_entity_poly.pdbx_seq_one_letter_code
_entity_poly.pdbx_strand_id
1 'polypeptide(L)'
;DPALLWFPGITHWPIEALGPHRYVEAPIYHTDLLLNPLERRREKSSRYERVLPGKRVAGLPLNHAYYLPEDRIGIALASVPDEDAAQIEAALAEDPWGEPASPPDGLRRATRAEVDLHWHGRPATPELYRACMRPLRDRLSLAARETAALDVTVANEGTHTWPPGTLGWPQIRVSYRWRGADGSVVVEDGLRTPFPHAVRPGETALVPVDVTAPARPGSYVLELDLLHEHVRWFGAPVTLGVEVAPQPLVLLAGADEGALADLAAAVCEAVPGVEPAYVGAANGNEGYRSVPGARRYVLEGGGTSRPAILWRAARLLVNARRQRRGGRPTVADEFLEPFAEVGLVLDLGRLEGRRQRFQHRAAMRAARTLGIPVVQVSGTEEALAAAGKTMPR
;
A
#
# COMPACT_ATOMS: atom_id res chain seq x y z
N ASP A 1 -23.35 -16.44 -5.96
CA ASP A 1 -23.56 -17.57 -5.05
C ASP A 1 -22.62 -17.39 -3.87
N PRO A 2 -23.12 -17.22 -2.62
CA PRO A 2 -22.29 -17.14 -1.43
C PRO A 2 -21.30 -18.31 -1.28
N ALA A 3 -21.60 -19.47 -1.86
CA ALA A 3 -20.69 -20.62 -1.89
C ALA A 3 -19.40 -20.37 -2.68
N LEU A 4 -19.35 -19.32 -3.50
CA LEU A 4 -18.17 -18.89 -4.24
C LEU A 4 -17.42 -17.75 -3.53
N LEU A 5 -17.85 -17.32 -2.35
CA LEU A 5 -17.10 -16.37 -1.54
C LEU A 5 -16.31 -17.12 -0.48
N TRP A 6 -15.00 -16.94 -0.47
CA TRP A 6 -14.14 -17.47 0.57
C TRP A 6 -13.74 -16.37 1.54
N PHE A 7 -14.05 -16.61 2.82
CA PHE A 7 -13.64 -15.80 3.94
C PHE A 7 -12.53 -16.54 4.69
N PRO A 8 -11.29 -16.06 4.67
CA PRO A 8 -10.18 -16.77 5.29
C PRO A 8 -10.21 -16.74 6.83
N GLY A 9 -11.18 -16.07 7.44
CA GLY A 9 -11.31 -15.95 8.90
C GLY A 9 -10.22 -15.09 9.55
N ILE A 10 -9.42 -14.41 8.74
CA ILE A 10 -8.34 -13.52 9.19
C ILE A 10 -8.83 -12.07 9.11
N THR A 11 -8.71 -11.34 10.21
CA THR A 11 -9.11 -9.94 10.30
C THR A 11 -8.39 -9.09 9.24
N HIS A 12 -9.16 -8.25 8.54
CA HIS A 12 -8.66 -7.37 7.46
C HIS A 12 -8.02 -8.09 6.28
N TRP A 13 -8.33 -9.37 6.09
CA TRP A 13 -8.02 -10.08 4.85
C TRP A 13 -9.18 -9.93 3.87
N PRO A 14 -8.92 -9.64 2.58
CA PRO A 14 -9.97 -9.47 1.59
C PRO A 14 -10.81 -10.75 1.38
N ILE A 15 -12.07 -10.57 1.01
CA ILE A 15 -12.93 -11.66 0.56
C ILE A 15 -12.42 -12.10 -0.81
N GLU A 16 -12.27 -13.41 -1.02
CA GLU A 16 -11.91 -13.95 -2.32
C GLU A 16 -13.15 -14.48 -3.03
N ALA A 17 -13.41 -13.99 -4.23
CA ALA A 17 -14.44 -14.55 -5.11
C ALA A 17 -13.83 -15.68 -5.96
N LEU A 18 -14.30 -16.90 -5.74
CA LEU A 18 -13.93 -18.07 -6.51
C LEU A 18 -14.69 -18.09 -7.84
N GLY A 19 -13.95 -18.09 -8.94
CA GLY A 19 -14.51 -18.13 -10.29
C GLY A 19 -14.89 -16.76 -10.85
N PRO A 20 -15.60 -16.74 -12.00
CA PRO A 20 -15.91 -15.50 -12.71
C PRO A 20 -16.78 -14.57 -11.87
N HIS A 21 -16.31 -13.33 -11.68
CA HIS A 21 -17.03 -12.27 -10.98
C HIS A 21 -16.80 -10.94 -11.70
N ARG A 22 -17.63 -9.94 -11.40
CA ARG A 22 -17.51 -8.61 -11.99
C ARG A 22 -17.50 -7.56 -10.89
N TYR A 23 -16.69 -6.53 -11.07
CA TYR A 23 -16.83 -5.29 -10.31
C TYR A 23 -17.97 -4.46 -10.90
N VAL A 24 -18.70 -3.77 -10.05
CA VAL A 24 -19.79 -2.88 -10.43
C VAL A 24 -19.56 -1.51 -9.80
N GLU A 25 -19.96 -0.47 -10.50
CA GLU A 25 -19.98 0.88 -9.96
C GLU A 25 -21.25 1.04 -9.13
N ALA A 26 -21.14 0.72 -7.84
CA ALA A 26 -22.22 0.86 -6.87
C ALA A 26 -21.67 1.54 -5.60
N PRO A 27 -22.47 2.39 -4.93
CA PRO A 27 -22.04 2.98 -3.67
C PRO A 27 -21.88 1.89 -2.61
N ILE A 28 -20.82 2.01 -1.80
CA ILE A 28 -20.59 1.15 -0.64
C ILE A 28 -20.70 2.01 0.61
N TYR A 29 -21.70 1.70 1.43
CA TYR A 29 -21.92 2.39 2.70
C TYR A 29 -21.28 1.64 3.85
N HIS A 30 -20.22 2.23 4.42
CA HIS A 30 -19.59 1.68 5.60
C HIS A 30 -20.46 1.99 6.84
N THR A 31 -21.05 0.96 7.46
CA THR A 31 -22.01 1.13 8.57
C THR A 31 -21.46 1.89 9.77
N ASP A 32 -20.17 1.75 10.13
CA ASP A 32 -19.58 2.59 11.18
C ASP A 32 -19.65 4.09 10.88
N LEU A 33 -19.49 4.51 9.63
CA LEU A 33 -19.57 5.93 9.26
C LEU A 33 -20.99 6.48 9.42
N LEU A 34 -21.99 5.63 9.23
CA LEU A 34 -23.41 5.99 9.35
C LEU A 34 -23.89 5.98 10.80
N LEU A 35 -23.46 4.98 11.58
CA LEU A 35 -24.06 4.67 12.87
C LEU A 35 -23.25 5.18 14.07
N ASN A 36 -21.96 5.45 13.89
CA ASN A 36 -21.05 5.77 15.00
C ASN A 36 -20.51 7.20 14.95
N PRO A 37 -20.53 7.92 16.09
CA PRO A 37 -19.94 9.24 16.16
C PRO A 37 -18.43 9.20 15.93
N LEU A 38 -17.87 10.33 15.50
CA LEU A 38 -16.45 10.47 15.16
C LEU A 38 -15.52 9.98 16.28
N GLU A 39 -15.80 10.30 17.53
CA GLU A 39 -14.98 9.89 18.69
C GLU A 39 -14.90 8.36 18.81
N ARG A 40 -16.03 7.66 18.70
CA ARG A 40 -16.09 6.19 18.73
C ARG A 40 -15.31 5.58 17.57
N ARG A 41 -15.34 6.21 16.39
CA ARG A 41 -14.57 5.78 15.21
C ARG A 41 -13.06 5.99 15.41
N ARG A 42 -12.64 7.11 16.04
CA ARG A 42 -11.23 7.37 16.39
C ARG A 42 -10.71 6.30 17.34
N GLU A 43 -11.43 6.03 18.43
CA GLU A 43 -11.07 4.96 19.38
C GLU A 43 -10.97 3.59 18.71
N LYS A 44 -11.93 3.27 17.83
CA LYS A 44 -11.92 2.03 17.04
C LYS A 44 -10.68 1.94 16.17
N SER A 45 -10.36 2.98 15.41
CA SER A 45 -9.17 3.07 14.57
C SER A 45 -7.89 2.83 15.37
N SER A 46 -7.68 3.55 16.48
CA SER A 46 -6.48 3.41 17.33
C SER A 46 -6.36 2.02 17.96
N ARG A 47 -7.50 1.41 18.33
CA ARG A 47 -7.51 0.04 18.85
C ARG A 47 -7.06 -0.96 17.79
N TYR A 48 -7.57 -0.87 16.56
CA TYR A 48 -7.17 -1.80 15.50
C TYR A 48 -5.73 -1.61 15.05
N GLU A 49 -5.20 -0.39 15.06
CA GLU A 49 -3.77 -0.16 14.77
C GLU A 49 -2.87 -0.85 15.80
N ARG A 50 -3.28 -0.93 17.07
CA ARG A 50 -2.55 -1.70 18.09
C ARG A 50 -2.66 -3.21 17.91
N VAL A 51 -3.81 -3.70 17.45
CA VAL A 51 -4.06 -5.15 17.26
C VAL A 51 -3.39 -5.69 16.00
N LEU A 52 -3.41 -4.91 14.91
CA LEU A 52 -2.84 -5.30 13.62
C LEU A 52 -2.02 -4.15 13.02
N PRO A 53 -0.84 -3.84 13.60
CA PRO A 53 -0.05 -2.66 13.25
C PRO A 53 0.53 -2.71 11.83
N GLY A 54 0.77 -1.52 11.26
CA GLY A 54 1.55 -1.37 10.03
C GLY A 54 0.79 -1.68 8.74
N LYS A 55 -0.52 -2.00 8.82
CA LYS A 55 -1.36 -2.09 7.62
C LYS A 55 -1.66 -0.69 7.11
N ARG A 56 -1.41 -0.43 5.83
CA ARG A 56 -1.54 0.90 5.22
C ARG A 56 -2.35 0.88 3.93
N VAL A 57 -3.04 1.97 3.65
CA VAL A 57 -3.74 2.28 2.39
C VAL A 57 -3.69 3.79 2.17
N ALA A 58 -3.45 4.28 0.95
CA ALA A 58 -3.34 5.72 0.68
C ALA A 58 -2.27 6.43 1.55
N GLY A 59 -1.20 5.74 1.93
CA GLY A 59 -0.17 6.27 2.83
C GLY A 59 -0.66 6.56 4.26
N LEU A 60 -1.81 6.02 4.66
CA LEU A 60 -2.40 6.16 6.00
C LEU A 60 -2.56 4.77 6.64
N PRO A 61 -2.65 4.67 7.97
CA PRO A 61 -3.06 3.43 8.63
C PRO A 61 -4.42 2.93 8.09
N LEU A 62 -4.56 1.63 7.84
CA LEU A 62 -5.70 1.02 7.14
C LEU A 62 -7.04 1.47 7.74
N ASN A 63 -7.22 1.29 9.05
CA ASN A 63 -8.46 1.62 9.74
C ASN A 63 -8.69 3.12 9.85
N HIS A 64 -7.62 3.91 9.94
CA HIS A 64 -7.71 5.37 9.91
C HIS A 64 -8.28 5.83 8.56
N ALA A 65 -7.78 5.28 7.45
CA ALA A 65 -8.21 5.67 6.12
C ALA A 65 -9.69 5.35 5.81
N TYR A 66 -10.26 4.31 6.44
CA TYR A 66 -11.66 3.91 6.26
C TYR A 66 -12.60 4.50 7.31
N TYR A 67 -12.18 4.59 8.57
CA TYR A 67 -13.04 5.05 9.66
C TYR A 67 -12.96 6.55 9.92
N LEU A 68 -11.97 7.26 9.39
CA LEU A 68 -11.78 8.71 9.57
C LEU A 68 -11.59 9.43 8.23
N PRO A 69 -12.57 9.36 7.30
CA PRO A 69 -12.49 10.07 6.03
C PRO A 69 -12.35 11.59 6.20
N GLU A 70 -12.74 12.15 7.35
CA GLU A 70 -12.56 13.56 7.70
C GLU A 70 -11.10 14.02 7.74
N ASP A 71 -10.19 13.10 8.07
CA ASP A 71 -8.76 13.40 8.16
C ASP A 71 -8.07 13.21 6.79
N ARG A 72 -8.79 12.79 5.74
CA ARG A 72 -8.25 12.54 4.39
C ARG A 72 -8.33 13.76 3.49
N ILE A 73 -7.18 14.13 2.93
CA ILE A 73 -7.09 15.20 1.93
C ILE A 73 -7.73 14.72 0.62
N GLY A 74 -8.54 15.59 0.00
CA GLY A 74 -9.11 15.34 -1.32
C GLY A 74 -10.34 14.45 -1.35
N ILE A 75 -10.94 14.14 -0.19
CA ILE A 75 -12.25 13.48 -0.10
C ILE A 75 -13.32 14.53 0.20
N ALA A 76 -14.36 14.57 -0.63
CA ALA A 76 -15.56 15.33 -0.35
C ALA A 76 -16.47 14.53 0.58
N LEU A 77 -16.86 15.14 1.70
CA LEU A 77 -17.85 14.58 2.61
C LEU A 77 -19.23 15.13 2.24
N ALA A 78 -20.22 14.24 2.17
CA ALA A 78 -21.60 14.59 1.88
C ALA A 78 -22.54 13.73 2.72
N SER A 79 -23.76 14.23 2.94
CA SER A 79 -24.84 13.43 3.49
C SER A 79 -25.23 12.31 2.52
N VAL A 80 -25.76 11.22 3.07
CA VAL A 80 -26.33 10.12 2.27
C VAL A 80 -27.50 10.66 1.44
N PRO A 81 -27.57 10.39 0.13
CA PRO A 81 -28.73 10.75 -0.69
C PRO A 81 -30.03 10.11 -0.16
N ASP A 82 -31.16 10.82 -0.28
CA ASP A 82 -32.45 10.37 0.27
C ASP A 82 -32.88 8.98 -0.25
N GLU A 83 -32.62 8.69 -1.52
CA GLU A 83 -32.91 7.38 -2.13
C GLU A 83 -32.14 6.24 -1.46
N ASP A 84 -30.85 6.47 -1.18
CA ASP A 84 -29.99 5.48 -0.55
C ASP A 84 -30.30 5.35 0.95
N ALA A 85 -30.68 6.45 1.61
CA ALA A 85 -31.06 6.45 3.02
C ALA A 85 -32.23 5.49 3.30
N ALA A 86 -33.28 5.53 2.47
CA ALA A 86 -34.42 4.61 2.59
C ALA A 86 -34.00 3.13 2.42
N GLN A 87 -33.08 2.85 1.48
CA GLN A 87 -32.56 1.49 1.28
C GLN A 87 -31.73 1.01 2.47
N ILE A 88 -30.91 1.89 3.04
CA ILE A 88 -30.10 1.60 4.23
C ILE A 88 -31.01 1.31 5.42
N GLU A 89 -32.04 2.12 5.67
CA GLU A 89 -32.99 1.89 6.76
C GLU A 89 -33.69 0.54 6.62
N ALA A 90 -34.14 0.20 5.40
CA ALA A 90 -34.73 -1.10 5.12
C ALA A 90 -33.74 -2.25 5.39
N ALA A 91 -32.51 -2.15 4.88
CA ALA A 91 -31.49 -3.18 5.06
C ALA A 91 -31.07 -3.38 6.54
N LEU A 92 -31.10 -2.32 7.35
CA LEU A 92 -30.82 -2.40 8.79
C LEU A 92 -31.99 -2.96 9.61
N ALA A 93 -33.23 -2.86 9.09
CA ALA A 93 -34.43 -3.38 9.73
C ALA A 93 -34.74 -4.84 9.36
N GLU A 94 -34.16 -5.35 8.27
CA GLU A 94 -34.45 -6.68 7.72
C GLU A 94 -33.69 -7.79 8.48
N ASP A 95 -34.32 -8.96 8.62
CA ASP A 95 -33.65 -10.17 9.12
C ASP A 95 -32.77 -10.75 8.00
N PRO A 96 -31.44 -10.85 8.18
CA PRO A 96 -30.50 -11.22 7.10
C PRO A 96 -30.64 -12.65 6.59
N TRP A 97 -31.56 -13.46 7.13
CA TRP A 97 -31.76 -14.87 6.78
C TRP A 97 -33.03 -15.13 5.95
N GLY A 98 -33.36 -14.21 5.03
CA GLY A 98 -34.43 -14.41 4.04
C GLY A 98 -34.21 -15.63 3.13
N GLU A 99 -35.28 -16.12 2.50
CA GLU A 99 -35.18 -17.27 1.59
C GLU A 99 -34.27 -16.93 0.39
N PRO A 100 -33.30 -17.79 0.04
CA PRO A 100 -32.44 -17.56 -1.11
C PRO A 100 -33.26 -17.47 -2.39
N ALA A 101 -32.91 -16.50 -3.25
CA ALA A 101 -33.53 -16.37 -4.56
C ALA A 101 -33.44 -17.69 -5.33
N SER A 102 -34.57 -18.10 -5.92
CA SER A 102 -34.59 -19.28 -6.79
C SER A 102 -33.64 -19.05 -7.97
N PRO A 103 -32.82 -20.06 -8.35
CA PRO A 103 -31.96 -19.94 -9.52
C PRO A 103 -32.81 -19.64 -10.75
N PRO A 104 -32.32 -18.82 -11.69
CA PRO A 104 -33.06 -18.53 -12.92
C PRO A 104 -33.34 -19.83 -13.69
N ASP A 105 -34.60 -20.01 -14.06
CA ASP A 105 -35.04 -21.17 -14.86
C ASP A 105 -34.51 -21.09 -16.29
N GLY A 106 -34.12 -22.25 -16.83
CA GLY A 106 -33.85 -22.43 -18.26
C GLY A 106 -32.47 -21.95 -18.73
N LEU A 107 -31.43 -22.76 -18.49
CA LEU A 107 -30.14 -22.60 -19.17
C LEU A 107 -30.30 -22.81 -20.68
N ARG A 108 -30.07 -21.76 -21.47
CA ARG A 108 -30.06 -21.83 -22.95
C ARG A 108 -28.88 -22.68 -23.44
N ARG A 109 -29.14 -23.62 -24.35
CA ARG A 109 -28.07 -24.32 -25.08
C ARG A 109 -27.48 -23.39 -26.15
N ALA A 110 -26.17 -23.20 -26.11
CA ALA A 110 -25.44 -22.45 -27.13
C ALA A 110 -25.36 -23.26 -28.45
N THR A 111 -25.45 -22.56 -29.58
CA THR A 111 -25.19 -23.12 -30.92
C THR A 111 -23.70 -23.30 -31.16
N ARG A 112 -23.32 -24.13 -32.14
CA ARG A 112 -21.91 -24.29 -32.53
C ARG A 112 -21.27 -22.97 -32.95
N ALA A 113 -22.00 -22.15 -33.71
CA ALA A 113 -21.52 -20.84 -34.14
C ALA A 113 -21.23 -19.91 -32.95
N GLU A 114 -22.08 -19.91 -31.92
CA GLU A 114 -21.85 -19.13 -30.69
C GLU A 114 -20.65 -19.68 -29.90
N VAL A 115 -20.50 -21.00 -29.82
CA VAL A 115 -19.33 -21.63 -29.19
C VAL A 115 -18.04 -21.23 -29.92
N ASP A 116 -18.02 -21.34 -31.25
CA ASP A 116 -16.85 -20.99 -32.06
C ASP A 116 -16.54 -19.50 -31.98
N LEU A 117 -17.56 -18.63 -31.96
CA LEU A 117 -17.39 -17.18 -31.83
C LEU A 117 -16.72 -16.80 -30.51
N HIS A 118 -17.11 -17.46 -29.41
CA HIS A 118 -16.61 -17.18 -28.06
C HIS A 118 -15.43 -18.03 -27.64
N TRP A 119 -14.96 -18.95 -28.48
CA TRP A 119 -13.82 -19.81 -28.19
C TRP A 119 -12.52 -18.99 -28.11
N HIS A 120 -11.84 -19.07 -26.96
CA HIS A 120 -10.62 -18.32 -26.71
C HIS A 120 -9.41 -18.75 -27.56
N GLY A 121 -9.40 -19.99 -28.06
CA GLY A 121 -8.29 -20.56 -28.83
C GLY A 121 -8.23 -20.10 -30.29
N ARG A 122 -9.01 -19.09 -30.68
CA ARG A 122 -8.98 -18.54 -32.04
C ARG A 122 -7.64 -17.85 -32.31
N PRO A 123 -7.08 -17.98 -33.53
CA PRO A 123 -5.86 -17.27 -33.90
C PRO A 123 -6.01 -15.76 -33.71
N ALA A 124 -5.01 -15.12 -33.10
CA ALA A 124 -5.00 -13.68 -32.94
C ALA A 124 -5.01 -12.98 -34.30
N THR A 125 -5.90 -11.98 -34.43
CA THR A 125 -6.01 -11.10 -35.60
C THR A 125 -5.74 -9.66 -35.16
N PRO A 126 -5.38 -8.73 -36.06
CA PRO A 126 -5.20 -7.32 -35.68
C PRO A 126 -6.43 -6.73 -34.96
N GLU A 127 -7.63 -7.20 -35.28
CA GLU A 127 -8.90 -6.80 -34.67
C GLU A 127 -9.03 -7.22 -33.20
N LEU A 128 -8.23 -8.18 -32.71
CA LEU A 128 -8.19 -8.54 -31.28
C LEU A 128 -7.75 -7.36 -30.41
N TYR A 129 -6.87 -6.51 -30.94
CA TYR A 129 -6.17 -5.46 -30.19
C TYR A 129 -6.91 -4.13 -30.14
N ARG A 130 -8.20 -4.11 -30.52
CA ARG A 130 -9.05 -2.91 -30.38
C ARG A 130 -9.66 -2.88 -28.97
N ALA A 131 -9.35 -1.83 -28.23
CA ALA A 131 -9.86 -1.63 -26.89
C ALA A 131 -9.91 -0.14 -26.57
N CYS A 132 -10.82 0.22 -25.66
CA CYS A 132 -10.88 1.55 -25.08
C CYS A 132 -10.77 1.40 -23.56
N MET A 133 -9.93 2.23 -22.95
CA MET A 133 -9.82 2.31 -21.49
C MET A 133 -10.21 3.70 -21.03
N ARG A 134 -10.78 3.79 -19.83
CA ARG A 134 -11.06 5.04 -19.16
C ARG A 134 -10.91 4.86 -17.65
N PRO A 135 -9.91 5.49 -17.03
CA PRO A 135 -9.84 5.59 -15.58
C PRO A 135 -11.10 6.30 -15.04
N LEU A 136 -11.61 5.86 -13.89
CA LEU A 136 -12.77 6.52 -13.27
C LEU A 136 -12.41 7.87 -12.62
N ARG A 137 -11.12 8.21 -12.54
CA ARG A 137 -10.62 9.47 -11.99
C ARG A 137 -9.54 10.05 -12.89
N ASP A 138 -9.53 11.38 -13.04
CA ASP A 138 -8.62 12.10 -13.94
C ASP A 138 -7.30 12.52 -13.26
N ARG A 139 -7.20 12.38 -11.94
CA ARG A 139 -5.96 12.60 -11.19
C ARG A 139 -5.86 11.63 -10.03
N LEU A 140 -4.63 11.24 -9.71
CA LEU A 140 -4.31 10.38 -8.59
C LEU A 140 -3.19 11.00 -7.76
N SER A 141 -3.22 10.77 -6.44
CA SER A 141 -2.13 11.09 -5.53
C SER A 141 -1.81 9.82 -4.75
N LEU A 142 -0.55 9.42 -4.75
CA LEU A 142 -0.05 8.22 -4.07
C LEU A 142 1.09 8.59 -3.14
N ALA A 143 1.26 7.85 -2.04
CA ALA A 143 2.50 7.90 -1.28
C ALA A 143 3.61 7.13 -2.02
N ALA A 144 4.87 7.52 -1.81
CA ALA A 144 6.01 6.82 -2.39
C ALA A 144 5.99 5.33 -2.01
N ARG A 145 6.17 4.44 -2.99
CA ARG A 145 6.09 2.97 -2.84
C ARG A 145 4.70 2.40 -2.51
N GLU A 146 3.66 3.23 -2.45
CA GLU A 146 2.30 2.77 -2.21
C GLU A 146 1.82 1.88 -3.37
N THR A 147 1.18 0.76 -3.05
CA THR A 147 0.34 0.02 -4.01
C THR A 147 -1.12 0.38 -3.80
N ALA A 148 -1.78 0.86 -4.84
CA ALA A 148 -3.18 1.23 -4.84
C ALA A 148 -3.93 0.59 -6.01
N ALA A 149 -5.21 0.29 -5.81
CA ALA A 149 -6.11 -0.11 -6.88
C ALA A 149 -6.68 1.14 -7.57
N LEU A 150 -6.46 1.24 -8.87
CA LEU A 150 -7.04 2.27 -9.74
C LEU A 150 -8.18 1.66 -10.56
N ASP A 151 -9.39 2.14 -10.34
CA ASP A 151 -10.56 1.66 -11.08
C ASP A 151 -10.54 2.17 -12.52
N VAL A 152 -10.50 1.24 -13.47
CA VAL A 152 -10.46 1.50 -14.91
C VAL A 152 -11.59 0.73 -15.59
N THR A 153 -12.42 1.44 -16.36
CA THR A 153 -13.33 0.78 -17.30
C THR A 153 -12.57 0.40 -18.56
N VAL A 154 -12.71 -0.84 -18.99
CA VAL A 154 -12.05 -1.40 -20.17
C VAL A 154 -13.11 -2.00 -21.08
N ALA A 155 -13.25 -1.45 -22.28
CA ALA A 155 -14.17 -1.92 -23.32
C ALA A 155 -13.41 -2.76 -24.36
N ASN A 156 -13.95 -3.95 -24.66
CA ASN A 156 -13.48 -4.80 -25.73
C ASN A 156 -14.14 -4.38 -27.05
N GLU A 157 -13.43 -3.57 -27.83
CA GLU A 157 -13.86 -3.13 -29.16
C GLU A 157 -13.37 -4.07 -30.28
N GLY A 158 -12.76 -5.19 -29.90
CA GLY A 158 -12.25 -6.20 -30.78
C GLY A 158 -13.27 -7.28 -31.11
N THR A 159 -12.77 -8.36 -31.73
CA THR A 159 -13.60 -9.48 -32.22
C THR A 159 -13.40 -10.79 -31.43
N HIS A 160 -12.55 -10.75 -30.41
CA HIS A 160 -12.14 -11.92 -29.61
C HIS A 160 -12.52 -11.73 -28.15
N THR A 161 -13.01 -12.79 -27.50
CA THR A 161 -13.25 -12.78 -26.06
C THR A 161 -11.91 -12.84 -25.31
N TRP A 162 -11.68 -11.90 -24.40
CA TRP A 162 -10.52 -11.92 -23.51
C TRP A 162 -10.75 -12.88 -22.34
N PRO A 163 -9.89 -13.90 -22.13
CA PRO A 163 -10.04 -14.86 -21.05
C PRO A 163 -9.84 -14.25 -19.65
N PRO A 164 -10.54 -14.76 -18.62
CA PRO A 164 -10.35 -14.35 -17.24
C PRO A 164 -9.10 -14.95 -16.61
N GLY A 165 -8.74 -14.40 -15.46
CA GLY A 165 -7.76 -14.96 -14.54
C GLY A 165 -6.35 -15.01 -15.12
N THR A 166 -5.43 -15.65 -14.39
CA THR A 166 -4.00 -15.70 -14.74
C THR A 166 -3.66 -16.82 -15.73
N LEU A 167 -4.48 -17.88 -15.80
CA LEU A 167 -4.23 -19.07 -16.62
C LEU A 167 -4.97 -19.05 -17.98
N GLY A 168 -5.87 -18.10 -18.20
CA GLY A 168 -6.61 -18.00 -19.47
C GLY A 168 -5.69 -17.66 -20.65
N TRP A 169 -5.94 -18.29 -21.81
CA TRP A 169 -5.16 -18.10 -23.04
C TRP A 169 -6.03 -17.61 -24.20
N PRO A 170 -5.66 -16.54 -24.95
CA PRO A 170 -4.47 -15.71 -24.76
C PRO A 170 -4.50 -14.92 -23.44
N GLN A 171 -3.33 -14.66 -22.86
CA GLN A 171 -3.22 -13.92 -21.60
C GLN A 171 -3.31 -12.42 -21.88
N ILE A 172 -4.51 -11.86 -21.74
CA ILE A 172 -4.77 -10.42 -21.85
C ILE A 172 -4.87 -9.82 -20.44
N ARG A 173 -4.06 -8.82 -20.14
CA ARG A 173 -3.96 -8.17 -18.82
C ARG A 173 -3.97 -6.66 -18.98
N VAL A 174 -4.43 -5.95 -17.96
CA VAL A 174 -4.11 -4.52 -17.82
C VAL A 174 -2.74 -4.41 -17.15
N SER A 175 -1.88 -3.54 -17.66
CA SER A 175 -0.63 -3.19 -17.01
C SER A 175 -0.29 -1.72 -17.26
N TYR A 176 0.86 -1.28 -16.76
CA TYR A 176 1.23 0.13 -16.80
C TYR A 176 2.73 0.34 -16.90
N ARG A 177 3.08 1.58 -17.23
CA ARG A 177 4.42 2.15 -17.17
C ARG A 177 4.41 3.44 -16.37
N TRP A 178 5.53 3.75 -15.73
CA TRP A 178 5.78 5.05 -15.13
C TRP A 178 6.75 5.85 -15.98
N ARG A 179 6.34 7.07 -16.34
CA ARG A 179 7.18 8.08 -16.98
C ARG A 179 7.42 9.24 -16.01
N GLY A 180 8.63 9.79 -16.03
CA GLY A 180 8.93 11.06 -15.37
C GLY A 180 8.19 12.21 -16.06
N ALA A 181 8.08 13.36 -15.39
CA ALA A 181 7.51 14.57 -16.00
C ALA A 181 8.24 15.04 -17.28
N ASP A 182 9.51 14.64 -17.43
CA ASP A 182 10.35 14.88 -18.60
C ASP A 182 10.21 13.79 -19.69
N GLY A 183 9.31 12.82 -19.50
CA GLY A 183 9.13 11.67 -20.39
C GLY A 183 10.14 10.54 -20.19
N SER A 184 11.07 10.67 -19.23
CA SER A 184 12.04 9.61 -18.94
C SER A 184 11.35 8.33 -18.44
N VAL A 185 11.92 7.17 -18.76
CA VAL A 185 11.41 5.89 -18.28
C VAL A 185 11.76 5.70 -16.82
N VAL A 186 10.75 5.54 -15.97
CA VAL A 186 10.93 5.29 -14.52
C VAL A 186 10.65 3.82 -14.21
N VAL A 187 9.55 3.29 -14.74
CA VAL A 187 9.21 1.86 -14.70
C VAL A 187 8.69 1.49 -16.08
N GLU A 188 9.36 0.57 -16.76
CA GLU A 188 8.93 0.12 -18.10
C GLU A 188 7.94 -1.06 -18.04
N ASP A 189 7.89 -1.77 -16.90
CA ASP A 189 7.09 -2.97 -16.76
C ASP A 189 6.42 -3.04 -15.38
N GLY A 190 5.14 -2.67 -15.32
CA GLY A 190 4.33 -2.63 -14.10
C GLY A 190 3.69 -3.96 -13.71
N LEU A 191 2.85 -3.96 -12.67
CA LEU A 191 2.09 -5.14 -12.26
C LEU A 191 1.07 -5.57 -13.33
N ARG A 192 0.69 -6.84 -13.29
CA ARG A 192 -0.33 -7.42 -14.18
C ARG A 192 -1.64 -7.59 -13.45
N THR A 193 -2.68 -6.93 -13.93
CA THR A 193 -4.04 -7.14 -13.41
C THR A 193 -4.82 -8.00 -14.40
N PRO A 194 -5.20 -9.24 -14.02
CA PRO A 194 -6.06 -10.09 -14.84
C PRO A 194 -7.52 -9.61 -14.78
N PHE A 195 -8.30 -9.98 -15.79
CA PHE A 195 -9.74 -9.77 -15.75
C PHE A 195 -10.41 -10.78 -14.79
N PRO A 196 -11.37 -10.34 -13.98
CA PRO A 196 -12.08 -11.22 -13.03
C PRO A 196 -13.10 -12.13 -13.74
N HIS A 197 -13.50 -11.78 -14.96
CA HIS A 197 -14.38 -12.58 -15.82
C HIS A 197 -13.98 -12.43 -17.31
N ALA A 198 -14.53 -13.29 -18.16
CA ALA A 198 -14.28 -13.23 -19.60
C ALA A 198 -14.93 -11.98 -20.20
N VAL A 199 -14.16 -11.14 -20.91
CA VAL A 199 -14.68 -9.91 -21.54
C VAL A 199 -14.97 -10.18 -23.01
N ARG A 200 -16.24 -10.26 -23.37
CA ARG A 200 -16.67 -10.53 -24.75
C ARG A 200 -16.52 -9.30 -25.67
N PRO A 201 -16.48 -9.50 -26.99
CA PRO A 201 -16.64 -8.39 -27.95
C PRO A 201 -17.84 -7.51 -27.62
N GLY A 202 -17.64 -6.20 -27.57
CA GLY A 202 -18.63 -5.20 -27.19
C GLY A 202 -18.90 -5.07 -25.69
N GLU A 203 -18.29 -5.91 -24.84
CA GLU A 203 -18.45 -5.85 -23.39
C GLU A 203 -17.49 -4.82 -22.76
N THR A 204 -17.96 -4.17 -21.69
CA THR A 204 -17.12 -3.31 -20.84
C THR A 204 -17.00 -3.94 -19.45
N ALA A 205 -15.77 -4.01 -18.95
CA ALA A 205 -15.45 -4.49 -17.61
C ALA A 205 -14.89 -3.34 -16.76
N LEU A 206 -15.32 -3.27 -15.49
CA LEU A 206 -14.63 -2.46 -14.48
C LEU A 206 -13.51 -3.30 -13.87
N VAL A 207 -12.29 -2.77 -13.90
CA VAL A 207 -11.07 -3.46 -13.44
C VAL A 207 -10.35 -2.59 -12.40
N PRO A 208 -10.18 -3.05 -11.15
CA PRO A 208 -9.32 -2.40 -10.17
C PRO A 208 -7.86 -2.76 -10.48
N VAL A 209 -7.17 -1.89 -11.21
CA VAL A 209 -5.78 -2.09 -11.64
C VAL A 209 -4.84 -1.81 -10.48
N ASP A 210 -4.07 -2.80 -10.05
CA ASP A 210 -3.06 -2.63 -9.01
C ASP A 210 -1.87 -1.85 -9.56
N VAL A 211 -1.56 -0.70 -8.95
CA VAL A 211 -0.46 0.18 -9.35
C VAL A 211 0.43 0.48 -8.15
N THR A 212 1.73 0.20 -8.28
CA THR A 212 2.74 0.58 -7.29
C THR A 212 3.44 1.88 -7.71
N ALA A 213 3.40 2.89 -6.83
CA ALA A 213 4.05 4.18 -7.02
C ALA A 213 5.59 4.10 -6.96
N PRO A 214 6.32 4.94 -7.71
CA PRO A 214 7.77 5.08 -7.59
C PRO A 214 8.23 5.41 -6.16
N ALA A 215 9.46 5.03 -5.84
CA ALA A 215 10.06 5.28 -4.52
C ALA A 215 10.48 6.75 -4.30
N ARG A 216 10.69 7.50 -5.38
CA ARG A 216 11.08 8.91 -5.30
C ARG A 216 9.81 9.76 -5.39
N PRO A 217 9.59 10.71 -4.45
CA PRO A 217 8.49 11.67 -4.56
C PRO A 217 8.66 12.59 -5.77
N GLY A 218 7.54 13.05 -6.32
CA GLY A 218 7.50 13.97 -7.47
C GLY A 218 6.27 13.74 -8.35
N SER A 219 6.20 14.50 -9.44
CA SER A 219 5.13 14.37 -10.44
C SER A 219 5.51 13.35 -11.51
N TYR A 220 4.60 12.44 -11.81
CA TYR A 220 4.78 11.35 -12.77
C TYR A 220 3.58 11.24 -13.71
N VAL A 221 3.79 10.55 -14.83
CA VAL A 221 2.71 10.10 -15.71
C VAL A 221 2.62 8.58 -15.62
N LEU A 222 1.44 8.09 -15.27
CA LEU A 222 1.08 6.69 -15.34
C LEU A 222 0.48 6.41 -16.71
N GLU A 223 1.11 5.54 -17.49
CA GLU A 223 0.64 5.11 -18.81
C GLU A 223 0.07 3.69 -18.68
N LEU A 224 -1.26 3.55 -18.72
CA LEU A 224 -1.97 2.27 -18.65
C LEU A 224 -2.19 1.75 -20.07
N ASP A 225 -1.97 0.47 -20.31
CA ASP A 225 -2.31 -0.18 -21.57
C ASP A 225 -2.67 -1.66 -21.35
N LEU A 226 -3.40 -2.24 -22.30
CA LEU A 226 -3.60 -3.68 -22.35
C LEU A 226 -2.36 -4.37 -22.91
N LEU A 227 -2.04 -5.51 -22.32
CA LEU A 227 -0.93 -6.35 -22.69
C LEU A 227 -1.44 -7.73 -23.07
N HIS A 228 -1.07 -8.19 -24.27
CA HIS A 228 -1.06 -9.60 -24.60
C HIS A 228 0.32 -10.14 -24.20
N GLU A 229 0.36 -10.88 -23.09
CA GLU A 229 1.59 -11.39 -22.51
C GLU A 229 2.44 -12.13 -23.53
N HIS A 230 3.75 -11.88 -23.48
CA HIS A 230 4.75 -12.47 -24.37
C HIS A 230 4.57 -12.16 -25.87
N VAL A 231 3.63 -11.28 -26.23
CA VAL A 231 3.37 -10.91 -27.63
C VAL A 231 3.56 -9.41 -27.83
N ARG A 232 2.67 -8.58 -27.27
CA ARG A 232 2.71 -7.12 -27.44
C ARG A 232 1.73 -6.39 -26.54
N TRP A 233 1.99 -5.10 -26.36
CA TRP A 233 1.01 -4.13 -25.93
C TRP A 233 -0.04 -3.87 -27.03
N PHE A 234 -1.25 -3.52 -26.63
CA PHE A 234 -2.34 -3.19 -27.56
C PHE A 234 -1.99 -1.92 -28.34
N GLY A 235 -1.30 -0.97 -27.70
CA GLY A 235 -0.89 0.28 -28.33
C GLY A 235 -2.02 1.31 -28.32
N ALA A 236 -2.92 1.21 -27.35
CA ALA A 236 -3.99 2.17 -27.11
C ALA A 236 -3.91 2.69 -25.66
N PRO A 237 -2.77 3.27 -25.24
CA PRO A 237 -2.57 3.64 -23.85
C PRO A 237 -3.47 4.81 -23.44
N VAL A 238 -3.80 4.85 -22.16
CA VAL A 238 -4.37 6.03 -21.50
C VAL A 238 -3.40 6.53 -20.43
N THR A 239 -3.28 7.85 -20.31
CA THR A 239 -2.33 8.47 -19.40
C THR A 239 -3.01 9.21 -18.28
N LEU A 240 -2.48 9.09 -17.07
CA LEU A 240 -2.95 9.78 -15.87
C LEU A 240 -1.80 10.56 -15.22
N GLY A 241 -2.03 11.81 -14.87
CA GLY A 241 -1.09 12.57 -14.05
C GLY A 241 -1.17 12.10 -12.59
N VAL A 242 -0.03 11.72 -12.02
CA VAL A 242 0.04 11.25 -10.63
C VAL A 242 1.07 12.04 -9.84
N GLU A 243 0.65 12.58 -8.70
CA GLU A 243 1.57 13.14 -7.72
C GLU A 243 1.97 12.04 -6.73
N VAL A 244 3.28 11.84 -6.59
CA VAL A 244 3.83 10.91 -5.60
C VAL A 244 4.34 11.74 -4.41
N ALA A 245 3.59 11.67 -3.31
CA ALA A 245 3.92 12.34 -2.06
C ALA A 245 5.05 11.61 -1.32
N PRO A 246 5.88 12.33 -0.55
CA PRO A 246 6.82 11.69 0.36
C PRO A 246 6.08 10.88 1.42
N GLN A 247 6.60 9.71 1.75
CA GLN A 247 6.20 8.92 2.92
C GLN A 247 7.37 8.92 3.90
N PRO A 248 7.48 9.95 4.75
CA PRO A 248 8.67 10.13 5.56
C PRO A 248 8.70 9.09 6.70
N LEU A 249 9.85 8.42 6.84
CA LEU A 249 10.05 7.39 7.86
C LEU A 249 10.43 8.05 9.21
N VAL A 250 9.71 7.72 10.28
CA VAL A 250 10.03 8.09 11.66
C VAL A 250 10.61 6.87 12.36
N LEU A 251 11.90 6.92 12.72
CA LEU A 251 12.49 5.87 13.53
C LEU A 251 12.16 6.05 15.01
N LEU A 252 11.64 4.99 15.63
CA LEU A 252 11.40 4.89 17.05
C LEU A 252 12.49 4.01 17.67
N ALA A 253 13.13 4.51 18.71
CA ALA A 253 14.27 3.84 19.30
C ALA A 253 14.35 4.03 20.82
N GLY A 254 15.20 3.22 21.44
CA GLY A 254 15.59 3.42 22.83
C GLY A 254 14.59 2.91 23.86
N ALA A 255 13.73 1.95 23.53
CA ALA A 255 12.89 1.25 24.51
C ALA A 255 12.69 -0.22 24.10
N ASP A 256 11.98 -0.98 24.93
CA ASP A 256 11.49 -2.32 24.57
C ASP A 256 10.40 -2.26 23.48
N GLU A 257 10.13 -3.41 22.87
CA GLU A 257 9.22 -3.54 21.73
C GLU A 257 7.78 -3.08 22.05
N GLY A 258 7.28 -3.33 23.27
CA GLY A 258 5.93 -2.91 23.67
C GLY A 258 5.81 -1.39 23.75
N ALA A 259 6.76 -0.74 24.43
CA ALA A 259 6.79 0.72 24.52
C ALA A 259 6.96 1.40 23.15
N LEU A 260 7.73 0.80 22.24
CA LEU A 260 7.88 1.30 20.87
C LEU A 260 6.60 1.12 20.05
N ALA A 261 5.87 0.01 20.24
CA ALA A 261 4.59 -0.24 19.57
C ALA A 261 3.49 0.73 20.00
N ASP A 262 3.40 1.03 21.30
CA ASP A 262 2.47 2.04 21.81
C ASP A 262 2.78 3.43 21.25
N LEU A 263 4.08 3.77 21.19
CA LEU A 263 4.52 5.03 20.60
C LEU A 263 4.23 5.09 19.09
N ALA A 264 4.44 3.99 18.36
CA ALA A 264 4.16 3.91 16.93
C ALA A 264 2.68 4.14 16.64
N ALA A 265 1.78 3.47 17.38
CA ALA A 265 0.34 3.65 17.24
C ALA A 265 -0.05 5.12 17.52
N ALA A 266 0.50 5.74 18.56
CA ALA A 266 0.23 7.14 18.87
C ALA A 266 0.74 8.11 17.79
N VAL A 267 1.92 7.85 17.21
CA VAL A 267 2.47 8.66 16.11
C VAL A 267 1.60 8.51 14.85
N CYS A 268 1.18 7.29 14.51
CA CYS A 268 0.24 7.05 13.41
C CYS A 268 -1.09 7.77 13.59
N GLU A 269 -1.59 7.87 14.82
CA GLU A 269 -2.83 8.60 15.10
C GLU A 269 -2.65 10.11 14.94
N ALA A 270 -1.57 10.67 15.48
CA ALA A 270 -1.35 12.12 15.49
C ALA A 270 -0.80 12.68 14.16
N VAL A 271 -0.04 11.87 13.41
CA VAL A 271 0.62 12.26 12.16
C VAL A 271 0.49 11.12 11.15
N PRO A 272 -0.70 10.86 10.59
CA PRO A 272 -0.99 9.61 9.88
C PRO A 272 -0.22 9.46 8.56
N GLY A 273 0.30 10.56 7.98
CA GLY A 273 1.14 10.54 6.77
C GLY A 273 2.57 10.01 6.97
N VAL A 274 3.02 9.77 8.21
CA VAL A 274 4.36 9.23 8.48
C VAL A 274 4.33 7.72 8.64
N GLU A 275 5.43 7.06 8.30
CA GLU A 275 5.61 5.63 8.55
C GLU A 275 6.52 5.43 9.77
N PRO A 276 6.03 4.86 10.88
CA PRO A 276 6.90 4.47 11.99
C PRO A 276 7.74 3.25 11.62
N ALA A 277 8.99 3.24 12.09
CA ALA A 277 9.84 2.06 12.01
C ALA A 277 10.71 1.92 13.26
N TYR A 278 11.11 0.69 13.59
CA TYR A 278 11.92 0.40 14.76
C TYR A 278 13.40 0.33 14.44
N VAL A 279 14.25 0.56 15.45
CA VAL A 279 15.70 0.27 15.38
C VAL A 279 16.01 -0.96 16.21
N GLY A 280 16.32 -2.09 15.57
CA GLY A 280 16.61 -3.35 16.27
C GLY A 280 16.17 -4.59 15.50
N ALA A 281 16.29 -5.78 16.10
CA ALA A 281 15.73 -6.99 15.50
C ALA A 281 14.22 -6.99 15.72
N ALA A 282 13.42 -6.82 14.65
CA ALA A 282 12.02 -7.23 14.68
C ALA A 282 11.97 -8.71 14.28
N ASN A 283 11.40 -9.54 15.14
CA ASN A 283 11.10 -10.93 14.84
C ASN A 283 9.65 -10.98 14.35
N GLY A 284 9.44 -10.85 13.04
CA GLY A 284 8.12 -11.06 12.44
C GLY A 284 7.97 -10.36 11.09
N ASN A 285 7.23 -11.00 10.17
CA ASN A 285 6.75 -10.38 8.93
C ASN A 285 5.52 -9.48 9.16
N GLU A 286 5.10 -9.28 10.41
CA GLU A 286 3.88 -8.57 10.80
C GLU A 286 4.24 -7.38 11.70
N GLY A 287 3.66 -6.21 11.42
CA GLY A 287 3.88 -4.97 12.18
C GLY A 287 4.65 -3.89 11.41
N TYR A 288 5.14 -2.90 12.16
CA TYR A 288 5.91 -1.80 11.59
C TYR A 288 7.26 -2.27 11.05
N ARG A 289 7.76 -1.56 10.03
CA ARG A 289 9.08 -1.82 9.44
C ARG A 289 10.15 -1.76 10.52
N SER A 290 11.16 -2.62 10.40
CA SER A 290 12.33 -2.56 11.27
C SER A 290 13.61 -2.29 10.48
N VAL A 291 14.44 -1.43 11.03
CA VAL A 291 15.78 -1.13 10.55
C VAL A 291 16.78 -1.87 11.44
N PRO A 292 17.78 -2.56 10.86
CA PRO A 292 18.81 -3.22 11.63
C PRO A 292 19.41 -2.30 12.69
N GLY A 293 19.67 -2.84 13.88
CA GLY A 293 20.42 -2.11 14.90
C GLY A 293 21.92 -2.15 14.63
N ALA A 294 22.68 -1.22 15.22
CA ALA A 294 24.15 -1.17 15.07
C ALA A 294 24.88 -2.37 15.72
N ARG A 295 24.15 -3.30 16.36
CA ARG A 295 24.71 -4.45 17.11
C ARG A 295 25.61 -5.33 16.25
N ARG A 296 25.12 -5.77 15.09
CA ARG A 296 25.83 -6.71 14.20
C ARG A 296 27.20 -6.15 13.83
N TYR A 297 27.24 -4.87 13.47
CA TYR A 297 28.48 -4.19 13.14
C TYR A 297 29.37 -3.90 14.36
N VAL A 298 28.82 -3.20 15.36
CA VAL A 298 29.61 -2.65 16.48
C VAL A 298 30.15 -3.74 17.41
N LEU A 299 29.42 -4.84 17.60
CA LEU A 299 29.78 -5.86 18.59
C LEU A 299 30.07 -7.25 18.01
N GLU A 300 29.44 -7.66 16.92
CA GLU A 300 29.56 -9.04 16.38
C GLU A 300 30.54 -9.14 15.19
N GLY A 301 30.85 -8.03 14.51
CA GLY A 301 31.79 -7.96 13.37
C GLY A 301 33.30 -8.13 13.67
N GLY A 302 33.69 -8.96 14.64
CA GLY A 302 35.08 -9.31 14.94
C GLY A 302 35.66 -8.68 16.22
N GLY A 303 36.28 -9.51 17.07
CA GLY A 303 36.97 -9.16 18.32
C GLY A 303 36.09 -8.48 19.39
N THR A 304 35.88 -9.12 20.54
CA THR A 304 35.05 -8.57 21.63
C THR A 304 35.77 -7.58 22.55
N SER A 305 37.04 -7.24 22.24
CA SER A 305 37.84 -6.33 23.05
C SER A 305 37.31 -4.89 22.97
N ARG A 306 37.43 -4.13 24.08
CA ARG A 306 36.98 -2.73 24.15
C ARG A 306 37.60 -1.82 23.08
N PRO A 307 38.90 -1.92 22.75
CA PRO A 307 39.49 -1.13 21.66
C PRO A 307 38.87 -1.44 20.29
N ALA A 308 38.62 -2.72 19.99
CA ALA A 308 38.01 -3.13 18.72
C ALA A 308 36.57 -2.59 18.59
N ILE A 309 35.80 -2.62 19.68
CA ILE A 309 34.43 -2.07 19.72
C ILE A 309 34.44 -0.55 19.50
N LEU A 310 35.33 0.18 20.20
CA LEU A 310 35.45 1.64 20.04
C LEU A 310 35.89 2.04 18.63
N TRP A 311 36.83 1.30 18.05
CA TRP A 311 37.27 1.52 16.67
C TRP A 311 36.14 1.32 15.67
N ARG A 312 35.34 0.24 15.83
CA ARG A 312 34.15 0.00 14.99
C ARG A 312 33.12 1.12 15.15
N ALA A 313 32.84 1.56 16.37
CA ALA A 313 31.95 2.70 16.61
C ALA A 313 32.46 3.99 15.94
N ALA A 314 33.77 4.26 15.96
CA ALA A 314 34.36 5.39 15.25
C ALA A 314 34.26 5.24 13.72
N ARG A 315 34.52 4.04 13.20
CA ARG A 315 34.44 3.72 11.77
C ARG A 315 32.99 3.81 11.24
N LEU A 316 32.00 3.51 12.07
CA LEU A 316 30.59 3.76 11.78
C LEU A 316 30.34 5.25 11.49
N LEU A 317 30.86 6.14 12.32
CA LEU A 317 30.70 7.59 12.13
C LEU A 317 31.41 8.10 10.87
N VAL A 318 32.58 7.54 10.53
CA VAL A 318 33.27 7.86 9.27
C VAL A 318 32.40 7.49 8.06
N ASN A 319 31.77 6.31 8.09
CA ASN A 319 30.88 5.87 7.00
C ASN A 319 29.59 6.69 6.93
N ALA A 320 29.01 7.05 8.09
CA ALA A 320 27.88 7.96 8.14
C ALA A 320 28.22 9.33 7.50
N ARG A 321 29.40 9.90 7.77
CA ARG A 321 29.86 11.14 7.10
C ARG A 321 30.04 10.96 5.60
N ARG A 322 30.56 9.81 5.18
CA ARG A 322 30.74 9.49 3.75
C ARG A 322 29.40 9.47 3.02
N GLN A 323 28.40 8.80 3.59
CA GLN A 323 27.03 8.74 3.05
C GLN A 323 26.36 10.10 3.02
N ARG A 324 26.51 10.91 4.08
CA ARG A 324 26.01 12.29 4.07
C ARG A 324 26.59 13.13 2.92
N ARG A 325 27.81 12.84 2.48
CA ARG A 325 28.47 13.50 1.35
C ARG A 325 28.13 12.85 -0.02
N GLY A 326 27.16 11.94 -0.07
CA GLY A 326 26.73 11.25 -1.28
C GLY A 326 27.54 9.99 -1.64
N GLY A 327 28.52 9.59 -0.83
CA GLY A 327 29.32 8.38 -1.09
C GLY A 327 28.75 7.14 -0.40
N ARG A 328 28.74 5.98 -1.06
CA ARG A 328 28.30 4.72 -0.41
C ARG A 328 29.17 4.33 0.80
N PRO A 329 28.59 3.84 1.91
CA PRO A 329 29.33 3.22 3.01
C PRO A 329 30.19 2.05 2.50
N THR A 330 31.36 1.83 3.11
CA THR A 330 32.18 0.63 2.82
C THR A 330 31.99 -0.49 3.83
N VAL A 331 31.33 -0.18 4.95
CA VAL A 331 30.99 -1.11 6.02
C VAL A 331 29.74 -0.58 6.73
N ALA A 332 29.01 -1.48 7.40
CA ALA A 332 27.75 -1.15 8.08
C ALA A 332 26.68 -0.57 7.14
N ASP A 333 26.77 -0.89 5.86
CA ASP A 333 25.79 -0.60 4.81
C ASP A 333 24.39 -1.10 5.20
N GLU A 334 24.27 -2.35 5.66
CA GLU A 334 22.99 -2.89 6.18
C GLU A 334 22.34 -2.00 7.26
N PHE A 335 23.15 -1.34 8.08
CA PHE A 335 22.68 -0.43 9.13
C PHE A 335 22.44 0.99 8.61
N LEU A 336 23.31 1.50 7.74
CA LEU A 336 23.35 2.92 7.34
C LEU A 336 22.47 3.23 6.12
N GLU A 337 22.28 2.30 5.19
CA GLU A 337 21.46 2.53 4.00
C GLU A 337 19.99 2.86 4.32
N PRO A 338 19.30 2.14 5.24
CA PRO A 338 17.91 2.45 5.57
C PRO A 338 17.71 3.87 6.15
N PHE A 339 18.75 4.45 6.77
CA PHE A 339 18.68 5.81 7.31
C PHE A 339 18.58 6.90 6.23
N ALA A 340 18.82 6.57 4.95
CA ALA A 340 18.62 7.52 3.85
C ALA A 340 17.15 7.93 3.67
N GLU A 341 16.21 7.10 4.12
CA GLU A 341 14.75 7.33 4.02
C GLU A 341 14.17 8.00 5.28
N VAL A 342 14.99 8.19 6.33
CA VAL A 342 14.54 8.63 7.66
C VAL A 342 14.52 10.14 7.78
N GLY A 343 13.34 10.69 8.07
CA GLY A 343 13.15 12.13 8.32
C GLY A 343 13.36 12.53 9.78
N LEU A 344 13.10 11.62 10.73
CA LEU A 344 13.15 11.90 12.16
C LEU A 344 13.47 10.63 12.97
N VAL A 345 14.20 10.78 14.07
CA VAL A 345 14.33 9.75 15.12
C VAL A 345 13.74 10.27 16.42
N LEU A 346 12.79 9.52 16.97
CA LEU A 346 12.25 9.69 18.33
C LEU A 346 12.89 8.65 19.24
N ASP A 347 13.65 9.11 20.23
CA ASP A 347 14.43 8.26 21.11
C ASP A 347 13.96 8.38 22.57
N LEU A 348 13.41 7.28 23.11
CA LEU A 348 12.94 7.20 24.49
C LEU A 348 14.09 7.05 25.51
N GLY A 349 15.25 6.53 25.11
CA GLY A 349 16.43 6.37 25.98
C GLY A 349 16.28 5.40 27.17
N ARG A 350 15.17 4.66 27.27
CA ARG A 350 14.79 3.70 28.32
C ARG A 350 15.41 2.30 28.12
N LEU A 351 16.70 2.22 27.80
CA LEU A 351 17.39 0.94 27.59
C LEU A 351 18.12 0.41 28.83
N GLU A 352 17.86 -0.85 29.15
CA GLU A 352 18.56 -1.60 30.19
C GLU A 352 19.91 -2.15 29.69
N GLY A 353 20.88 -2.25 30.61
CA GLY A 353 22.21 -2.79 30.30
C GLY A 353 23.20 -1.81 29.67
N ARG A 354 24.47 -1.91 30.09
CA ARG A 354 25.55 -1.03 29.59
C ARG A 354 25.85 -1.24 28.10
N ARG A 355 25.73 -2.49 27.62
CA ARG A 355 26.09 -2.89 26.25
C ARG A 355 25.05 -2.35 25.25
N GLN A 356 23.77 -2.50 25.55
CA GLN A 356 22.65 -1.96 24.75
C GLN A 356 22.73 -0.44 24.67
N ARG A 357 22.91 0.26 25.82
CA ARG A 357 23.06 1.72 25.84
C ARG A 357 24.23 2.21 25.00
N PHE A 358 25.35 1.48 24.98
CA PHE A 358 26.50 1.84 24.13
C PHE A 358 26.17 1.72 22.63
N GLN A 359 25.57 0.61 22.21
CA GLN A 359 25.16 0.39 20.81
C GLN A 359 24.18 1.46 20.34
N HIS A 360 23.17 1.71 21.17
CA HIS A 360 22.14 2.71 20.90
C HIS A 360 22.74 4.10 20.75
N ARG A 361 23.64 4.51 21.66
CA ARG A 361 24.36 5.79 21.54
C ARG A 361 25.19 5.88 20.26
N ALA A 362 25.84 4.79 19.84
CA ALA A 362 26.57 4.75 18.58
C ALA A 362 25.63 4.93 17.37
N ALA A 363 24.48 4.24 17.37
CA ALA A 363 23.44 4.38 16.36
C ALA A 363 22.88 5.81 16.29
N MET A 364 22.49 6.40 17.43
CA MET A 364 21.97 7.77 17.50
C MET A 364 23.01 8.81 17.10
N ARG A 365 24.30 8.55 17.34
CA ARG A 365 25.38 9.43 16.88
C ARG A 365 25.63 9.30 15.39
N ALA A 366 25.48 8.11 14.81
CA ALA A 366 25.52 7.89 13.38
C ALA A 366 24.35 8.61 12.67
N ALA A 367 23.13 8.49 13.20
CA ALA A 367 21.94 9.19 12.69
C ALA A 367 22.14 10.72 12.66
N ARG A 368 22.59 11.32 13.77
CA ARG A 368 22.94 12.76 13.79
C ARG A 368 24.06 13.11 12.80
N THR A 369 25.00 12.21 12.60
CA THR A 369 26.11 12.40 11.64
C THR A 369 25.61 12.42 10.19
N LEU A 370 24.59 11.61 9.87
CA LEU A 370 23.87 11.64 8.59
C LEU A 370 23.07 12.93 8.38
N GLY A 371 22.85 13.71 9.44
CA GLY A 371 22.06 14.95 9.40
C GLY A 371 20.60 14.76 9.78
N ILE A 372 20.24 13.59 10.30
CA ILE A 372 18.87 13.26 10.70
C ILE A 372 18.60 13.88 12.07
N PRO A 373 17.48 14.60 12.25
CA PRO A 373 17.02 15.05 13.56
C PRO A 373 16.82 13.86 14.51
N VAL A 374 17.46 13.91 15.68
CA VAL A 374 17.27 12.92 16.75
C VAL A 374 16.79 13.64 18.00
N VAL A 375 15.51 13.43 18.35
CA VAL A 375 14.85 14.06 19.49
C VAL A 375 14.76 13.05 20.62
N GLN A 376 15.36 13.38 21.77
CA GLN A 376 15.11 12.63 23.00
C GLN A 376 13.73 13.00 23.52
N VAL A 377 12.92 12.00 23.86
CA VAL A 377 11.56 12.20 24.34
C VAL A 377 11.36 11.41 25.62
N SER A 378 10.76 12.05 26.63
CA SER A 378 10.52 11.43 27.92
C SER A 378 9.26 10.55 27.92
N GLY A 379 8.36 10.74 26.95
CA GLY A 379 7.11 10.00 26.79
C GLY A 379 6.36 10.38 25.51
N THR A 380 5.15 9.83 25.35
CA THR A 380 4.35 9.95 24.12
C THR A 380 4.01 11.40 23.77
N GLU A 381 3.59 12.23 24.73
CA GLU A 381 3.16 13.61 24.46
C GLU A 381 4.28 14.47 23.85
N GLU A 382 5.48 14.43 24.42
CA GLU A 382 6.66 15.11 23.85
C GLU A 382 7.01 14.57 22.46
N ALA A 383 6.84 13.27 22.25
CA ALA A 383 7.10 12.64 20.97
C ALA A 383 6.13 13.08 19.88
N LEU A 384 4.84 13.20 20.19
CA LEU A 384 3.84 13.72 19.26
C LEU A 384 4.10 15.20 18.93
N ALA A 385 4.46 16.00 19.94
CA ALA A 385 4.84 17.40 19.74
C ALA A 385 6.08 17.54 18.86
N ALA A 386 7.07 16.65 19.00
CA ALA A 386 8.27 16.63 18.16
C ALA A 386 7.97 16.19 16.72
N ALA A 387 7.15 15.14 16.55
CA ALA A 387 6.73 14.65 15.24
C ALA A 387 5.96 15.72 14.47
N GLY A 388 4.94 16.32 15.08
CA GLY A 388 4.11 17.35 14.44
C GLY A 388 4.83 18.67 14.12
N LYS A 389 5.97 18.96 14.78
CA LYS A 389 6.82 20.12 14.46
C LYS A 389 7.81 19.84 13.33
N THR A 390 8.26 18.60 13.18
CA THR A 390 9.39 18.24 12.32
C THR A 390 8.94 17.62 11.00
N MET A 391 7.84 16.88 11.01
CA MET A 391 7.32 16.19 9.83
C MET A 391 6.26 17.05 9.12
N PRO A 392 6.23 17.03 7.77
CA PRO A 392 5.15 17.63 7.02
C PRO A 392 3.81 16.98 7.41
N ARG A 393 2.77 17.79 7.51
CA ARG A 393 1.39 17.34 7.75
C ARG A 393 0.78 16.72 6.51
#